data_AF-A0A317ATG7-F1
#
_entry.id   AF-A0A317ATG7-F1
#
_cell.length_a   1.000
_cell.length_b   1.000
_cell.length_c   1.000
_cell.angle_alpha   90.00
_cell.angle_beta   90.00
_cell.angle_gamma   90.00
#
_symmetry.space_group_name_H-M   'P 1'
#
loop_
_entity.id
_entity.type
_entity.pdbx_description
1 polymer ?
#
loop_
_entity_poly.entity_id
_entity_poly.type
_entity_poly.pdbx_seq_one_letter_code
_entity_poly.pdbx_strand_id
1 'polypeptide(L)'
;MPIRLIVAESDFYGLNMADVAPLAYAANPITEPALILLGESFDRLIECAHRSIREDKISVFDQAQINSFISGRSGRHDRMLMVKLAKSTFRAYKGIWKRLLCFVYRTSQPTQSIPLLHRLTTAQLFHLDRALHLAEQLSPLQRLSRSNASLTEEAGVEEIVRDLDRACLLLCIALLDHTLQGDHFESVVLSFLAVLGIDGSSGGVFRGPLSYSPDLSKFVKMAQMLVVQRSVVAAEDGEVEHPSYMLDEMRERFMVRGSRTAFDWACRLRSYAKKVVSNTTSLGYIAWSEDGSLVTYKDTGFSMDALRKFIAVQVKKAQQELEDLLLLHPEEARDDIVPPVYLYRLQDNHSNGQKGWNFLKDQRNADQLQEGGDRWLLNRVLENRLRNNQSIDMIDSYIG
;
A
#
# COMPACT_ATOMS: atom_id res chain seq x y z
N MET A 1 -16.82 -8.41 -21.66
CA MET A 1 -16.08 -9.67 -21.39
C MET A 1 -15.55 -9.62 -19.97
N PRO A 2 -16.06 -10.47 -19.07
CA PRO A 2 -15.61 -10.51 -17.67
C PRO A 2 -14.15 -10.98 -17.62
N ILE A 3 -13.49 -10.80 -16.47
CA ILE A 3 -12.07 -11.08 -16.15
C ILE A 3 -11.58 -12.52 -16.49
N ARG A 4 -12.40 -13.36 -17.15
CA ARG A 4 -12.06 -14.68 -17.65
C ARG A 4 -10.81 -14.76 -18.55
N LEU A 5 -10.29 -13.66 -19.09
CA LEU A 5 -9.49 -13.74 -20.34
C LEU A 5 -8.13 -13.02 -20.36
N ILE A 6 -7.38 -12.90 -19.26
CA ILE A 6 -5.97 -12.44 -19.38
C ILE A 6 -4.96 -13.33 -18.66
N VAL A 7 -5.36 -14.14 -17.68
CA VAL A 7 -4.38 -14.75 -16.76
C VAL A 7 -4.37 -16.27 -16.74
N ALA A 8 -5.45 -16.94 -17.17
CA ALA A 8 -5.67 -18.30 -16.68
C ALA A 8 -6.09 -19.37 -17.70
N GLU A 9 -6.68 -19.02 -18.84
CA GLU A 9 -7.17 -20.07 -19.75
C GLU A 9 -6.05 -20.85 -20.43
N SER A 10 -4.87 -20.27 -20.64
CA SER A 10 -3.70 -20.96 -21.20
C SER A 10 -2.74 -21.48 -20.12
N ASP A 11 -2.53 -20.74 -19.03
CA ASP A 11 -1.58 -21.11 -17.96
C ASP A 11 -2.03 -22.36 -17.17
N PHE A 12 -3.34 -22.55 -17.05
CA PHE A 12 -3.96 -23.66 -16.33
C PHE A 12 -4.83 -24.54 -17.23
N TYR A 13 -4.62 -24.50 -18.55
CA TYR A 13 -5.39 -25.30 -19.48
C TYR A 13 -5.25 -26.80 -19.14
N GLY A 14 -6.35 -27.45 -18.80
CA GLY A 14 -6.37 -28.87 -18.40
C GLY A 14 -5.92 -29.14 -16.96
N LEU A 15 -5.62 -28.11 -16.16
CA LEU A 15 -5.29 -28.26 -14.74
C LEU A 15 -6.52 -28.09 -13.85
N ASN A 16 -6.59 -28.90 -12.80
CA ASN A 16 -7.60 -28.76 -11.77
C ASN A 16 -7.20 -27.62 -10.82
N MET A 17 -7.97 -26.53 -10.81
CA MET A 17 -7.71 -25.36 -9.99
C MET A 17 -7.64 -25.65 -8.49
N ALA A 18 -8.36 -26.69 -8.02
CA ALA A 18 -8.32 -27.12 -6.63
C ALA A 18 -6.96 -27.67 -6.21
N ASP A 19 -6.18 -28.21 -7.15
CA ASP A 19 -4.85 -28.76 -6.90
C ASP A 19 -3.76 -27.67 -6.99
N VAL A 20 -4.02 -26.61 -7.78
CA VAL A 20 -3.08 -25.49 -7.96
C VAL A 20 -3.18 -24.46 -6.82
N ALA A 21 -4.39 -24.14 -6.35
CA ALA A 21 -4.61 -23.12 -5.33
C ALA A 21 -3.78 -23.33 -4.03
N PRO A 22 -3.61 -24.56 -3.51
CA PRO A 22 -2.81 -24.83 -2.32
C PRO A 22 -1.34 -24.40 -2.44
N LEU A 23 -0.77 -24.35 -3.64
CA LEU A 23 0.62 -23.91 -3.85
C LEU A 23 0.83 -22.47 -3.37
N ALA A 24 -0.20 -21.63 -3.46
CA ALA A 24 -0.16 -20.25 -3.03
C ALA A 24 -0.62 -20.05 -1.58
N TYR A 25 -0.84 -21.10 -0.78
CA TYR A 25 -1.25 -20.95 0.63
C TYR A 25 -0.09 -20.51 1.51
N ALA A 26 -0.39 -20.06 2.73
CA ALA A 26 0.65 -19.73 3.70
C ALA A 26 1.50 -20.97 4.04
N ALA A 27 2.73 -20.73 4.50
CA ALA A 27 3.60 -21.79 4.98
C ALA A 27 2.98 -22.49 6.20
N ASN A 28 3.12 -23.82 6.25
CA ASN A 28 2.75 -24.60 7.42
C ASN A 28 3.92 -24.61 8.42
N PRO A 29 3.72 -24.16 9.68
CA PRO A 29 4.81 -24.09 10.65
C PRO A 29 5.47 -25.41 11.01
N ILE A 30 4.76 -26.52 10.84
CA ILE A 30 5.25 -27.86 11.19
C ILE A 30 6.06 -28.45 10.04
N THR A 31 5.52 -28.38 8.81
CA THR A 31 6.13 -29.03 7.65
C THR A 31 7.09 -28.13 6.88
N GLU A 32 6.96 -26.81 7.01
CA GLU A 32 7.73 -25.82 6.25
C GLU A 32 8.38 -24.76 7.17
N PRO A 33 9.16 -25.14 8.20
CA PRO A 33 9.75 -24.19 9.15
C PRO A 33 10.71 -23.19 8.49
N ALA A 34 11.47 -23.59 7.46
CA ALA A 34 12.35 -22.68 6.72
C ALA A 34 11.55 -21.55 6.03
N LEU A 35 10.35 -21.84 5.50
CA LEU A 35 9.49 -20.81 4.90
C LEU A 35 8.90 -19.86 5.93
N ILE A 36 8.69 -20.32 7.17
CA ILE A 36 8.29 -19.42 8.27
C ILE A 36 9.40 -18.40 8.53
N LEU A 37 10.65 -18.86 8.65
CA LEU A 37 11.80 -17.99 8.87
C LEU A 37 12.04 -17.02 7.71
N LEU A 38 11.88 -17.50 6.47
CA LEU A 38 11.90 -16.64 5.29
C LEU A 38 10.78 -15.60 5.32
N GLY A 39 9.59 -15.98 5.80
CA GLY A 39 8.47 -15.06 6.01
C GLY A 39 8.72 -14.02 7.11
N GLU A 40 9.39 -14.40 8.19
CA GLU A 40 9.82 -13.47 9.25
C GLU A 40 10.88 -12.50 8.75
N SER A 41 11.82 -12.98 7.93
CA SER A 41 12.80 -12.15 7.23
C SER A 41 12.12 -11.11 6.34
N PHE A 42 11.15 -11.53 5.53
CA PHE A 42 10.31 -10.62 4.77
C PHE A 42 9.60 -9.59 5.68
N ASP A 43 9.05 -10.03 6.81
CA ASP A 43 8.38 -9.13 7.76
C ASP A 43 9.33 -8.04 8.29
N ARG A 44 10.58 -8.40 8.64
CA ARG A 44 11.64 -7.47 9.08
C ARG A 44 12.02 -6.48 7.96
N LEU A 45 12.18 -6.94 6.72
CA LEU A 45 12.52 -6.08 5.58
C LEU A 45 11.49 -4.96 5.36
N ILE A 46 10.20 -5.28 5.39
CA ILE A 46 9.15 -4.26 5.21
C ILE A 46 9.08 -3.32 6.43
N GLU A 47 9.40 -3.80 7.63
CA GLU A 47 9.50 -2.97 8.83
C GLU A 47 10.70 -2.01 8.77
N CYS A 48 11.85 -2.46 8.28
CA CYS A 48 13.02 -1.62 8.01
C CYS A 48 12.73 -0.56 6.93
N ALA A 49 12.02 -0.92 5.86
CA ALA A 49 11.61 0.02 4.82
C ALA A 49 10.70 1.11 5.40
N HIS A 50 9.72 0.70 6.20
CA HIS A 50 8.81 1.62 6.87
C HIS A 50 9.53 2.54 7.86
N ARG A 51 10.48 2.01 8.63
CA ARG A 51 11.33 2.80 9.54
C ARG A 51 12.15 3.82 8.76
N SER A 52 12.81 3.41 7.68
CA SER A 52 13.65 4.27 6.84
C SER A 52 12.88 5.43 6.23
N ILE A 53 11.63 5.22 5.80
CA ILE A 53 10.79 6.32 5.30
C ILE A 53 10.38 7.27 6.44
N ARG A 54 10.15 6.76 7.65
CA ARG A 54 9.81 7.60 8.82
C ARG A 54 10.99 8.39 9.37
N GLU A 55 12.20 7.91 9.14
CA GLU A 55 13.46 8.56 9.51
C GLU A 55 14.01 9.45 8.37
N ASP A 56 13.20 9.74 7.35
CA ASP A 56 13.55 10.59 6.21
C ASP A 56 14.81 10.15 5.44
N LYS A 57 15.20 8.86 5.52
CA LYS A 57 16.25 8.27 4.67
C LYS A 57 15.86 8.22 3.18
N ILE A 58 14.57 8.40 2.90
CA ILE A 58 14.01 8.50 1.54
C ILE A 58 13.31 9.84 1.43
N SER A 59 13.77 10.68 0.50
CA SER A 59 13.24 12.04 0.36
C SER A 59 11.77 12.05 -0.07
N VAL A 60 11.08 13.17 0.15
CA VAL A 60 9.69 13.35 -0.31
C VAL A 60 9.57 13.19 -1.84
N PHE A 61 10.61 13.58 -2.58
CA PHE A 61 10.68 13.42 -4.04
C PHE A 61 10.77 11.94 -4.43
N ASP A 62 11.62 11.18 -3.74
CA ASP A 62 11.78 9.74 -3.98
C ASP A 62 10.50 8.96 -3.61
N GLN A 63 9.83 9.36 -2.51
CA GLN A 63 8.52 8.81 -2.12
C GLN A 63 7.43 9.08 -3.16
N ALA A 64 7.48 10.23 -3.85
CA ALA A 64 6.57 10.57 -4.93
C ALA A 64 6.92 9.77 -6.21
N GLN A 65 8.20 9.65 -6.54
CA GLN A 65 8.70 8.88 -7.69
C GLN A 65 8.30 7.41 -7.62
N ILE A 66 8.54 6.75 -6.47
CA ILE A 66 8.17 5.33 -6.30
C ILE A 66 6.66 5.10 -6.32
N ASN A 67 5.86 6.14 -6.06
CA ASN A 67 4.40 6.08 -6.16
C ASN A 67 3.87 6.38 -7.57
N SER A 68 4.72 6.88 -8.47
CA SER A 68 4.38 7.20 -9.86
C SER A 68 4.94 6.17 -10.83
N PHE A 69 4.04 5.45 -11.51
CA PHE A 69 4.38 4.38 -12.47
C PHE A 69 4.39 4.85 -13.94
N ILE A 70 4.37 6.16 -14.21
CA ILE A 70 4.33 6.69 -15.57
C ILE A 70 5.66 7.41 -15.86
N SER A 71 6.35 6.99 -16.93
CA SER A 71 7.56 7.69 -17.40
C SER A 71 7.24 9.12 -17.80
N GLY A 72 8.11 10.07 -17.43
CA GLY A 72 8.06 11.45 -17.93
C GLY A 72 6.86 12.29 -17.46
N ARG A 73 6.06 11.81 -16.51
CA ARG A 73 5.03 12.62 -15.82
C ARG A 73 5.43 12.84 -14.37
N SER A 74 6.19 13.90 -14.11
CA SER A 74 6.30 14.50 -12.78
C SER A 74 5.12 15.46 -12.64
N GLY A 75 4.01 14.97 -12.11
CA GLY A 75 2.81 15.79 -11.96
C GLY A 75 2.93 16.73 -10.76
N ARG A 76 2.36 17.93 -10.87
CA ARG A 76 2.17 18.89 -9.74
C ARG A 76 1.42 18.30 -8.51
N HIS A 77 0.97 17.05 -8.57
CA HIS A 77 0.16 16.36 -7.57
C HIS A 77 0.68 14.93 -7.27
N ASP A 78 1.96 14.65 -7.47
CA ASP A 78 2.50 13.32 -7.17
C ASP A 78 2.34 13.03 -5.68
N ARG A 79 1.47 12.06 -5.38
CA ARG A 79 1.14 11.69 -4.00
C ARG A 79 2.32 10.94 -3.43
N MET A 80 2.72 11.27 -2.21
CA MET A 80 3.71 10.50 -1.48
C MET A 80 3.24 9.05 -1.27
N LEU A 81 4.20 8.16 -1.13
CA LEU A 81 3.95 6.79 -0.72
C LEU A 81 3.18 6.79 0.61
N MET A 82 1.96 6.25 0.63
CA MET A 82 1.15 6.23 1.86
C MET A 82 1.74 5.25 2.89
N VAL A 83 2.52 5.74 3.84
CA VAL A 83 3.23 4.90 4.83
C VAL A 83 2.40 4.65 6.09
N LYS A 84 1.52 5.59 6.45
CA LYS A 84 0.59 5.44 7.59
C LYS A 84 -0.56 4.49 7.23
N LEU A 85 -0.36 3.20 7.48
CA LEU A 85 -1.37 2.15 7.31
C LEU A 85 -1.74 1.55 8.68
N ALA A 86 -3.00 1.14 8.84
CA ALA A 86 -3.40 0.39 10.02
C ALA A 86 -2.63 -0.94 10.11
N LYS A 87 -2.28 -1.38 11.32
CA LYS A 87 -1.50 -2.62 11.55
C LYS A 87 -2.13 -3.85 10.87
N SER A 88 -3.46 -3.97 10.90
CA SER A 88 -4.20 -5.04 10.23
C SER A 88 -4.05 -5.02 8.70
N THR A 89 -4.01 -3.82 8.11
CA THR A 89 -3.81 -3.64 6.68
C THR A 89 -2.40 -4.05 6.28
N PHE A 90 -1.39 -3.64 7.05
CA PHE A 90 -0.01 -4.01 6.80
C PHE A 90 0.19 -5.53 6.91
N ARG A 91 -0.38 -6.18 7.93
CA ARG A 91 -0.37 -7.65 8.06
C ARG A 91 -0.99 -8.34 6.84
N ALA A 92 -2.13 -7.87 6.35
CA ALA A 92 -2.76 -8.41 5.16
C ALA A 92 -1.89 -8.22 3.90
N TYR A 93 -1.12 -7.12 3.84
CA TYR A 93 -0.26 -6.83 2.70
C TYR A 93 0.97 -7.73 2.68
N LYS A 94 1.63 -7.87 3.84
CA LYS A 94 2.76 -8.79 4.01
C LYS A 94 2.37 -10.24 3.72
N GLY A 95 1.15 -10.64 4.10
CA GLY A 95 0.63 -11.98 3.85
C GLY A 95 0.61 -12.40 2.37
N ILE A 96 0.37 -11.47 1.42
CA ILE A 96 0.38 -11.80 -0.02
C ILE A 96 1.78 -12.14 -0.50
N TRP A 97 2.79 -11.38 -0.08
CA TRP A 97 4.17 -11.65 -0.49
C TRP A 97 4.75 -12.90 0.17
N LYS A 98 4.39 -13.18 1.43
CA LYS A 98 4.75 -14.46 2.05
C LYS A 98 4.16 -15.66 1.30
N ARG A 99 2.92 -15.53 0.81
CA ARG A 99 2.30 -16.54 -0.07
C ARG A 99 3.03 -16.65 -1.42
N LEU A 100 3.50 -15.55 -2.00
CA LEU A 100 4.34 -15.57 -3.20
C LEU A 100 5.64 -16.33 -2.95
N LEU A 101 6.34 -16.07 -1.84
CA LEU A 101 7.57 -16.79 -1.48
C LEU A 101 7.31 -18.30 -1.31
N CYS A 102 6.19 -18.68 -0.69
CA CYS A 102 5.78 -20.07 -0.59
C CYS A 102 5.53 -20.70 -1.97
N PHE A 103 4.83 -19.97 -2.86
CA PHE A 103 4.55 -20.43 -4.22
C PHE A 103 5.84 -20.63 -5.03
N VAL A 104 6.77 -19.66 -4.96
CA VAL A 104 8.09 -19.73 -5.60
C VAL A 104 8.85 -20.98 -5.14
N TYR A 105 8.92 -21.21 -3.82
CA TYR A 105 9.58 -22.40 -3.28
C TYR A 105 8.91 -23.70 -3.71
N ARG A 106 7.58 -23.81 -3.54
CA ARG A 106 6.86 -25.07 -3.82
C ARG A 106 6.93 -25.43 -5.30
N THR A 107 6.94 -24.44 -6.18
CA THR A 107 7.03 -24.65 -7.63
C THR A 107 8.46 -24.79 -8.16
N SER A 108 9.47 -24.50 -7.33
CA SER A 108 10.86 -24.83 -7.66
C SER A 108 11.24 -26.27 -7.30
N GLN A 109 10.43 -26.97 -6.50
CA GLN A 109 10.75 -28.31 -6.06
C GLN A 109 10.63 -29.35 -7.19
N PRO A 110 11.62 -30.24 -7.37
CA PRO A 110 11.52 -31.33 -8.35
C PRO A 110 10.37 -32.30 -8.09
N THR A 111 9.89 -32.37 -6.84
CA THR A 111 8.76 -33.21 -6.43
C THR A 111 7.41 -32.64 -6.83
N GLN A 112 7.36 -31.39 -7.28
CA GLN A 112 6.12 -30.76 -7.72
C GLN A 112 5.71 -31.29 -9.09
N SER A 113 4.58 -32.00 -9.14
CA SER A 113 4.12 -32.70 -10.35
C SER A 113 3.17 -31.89 -11.23
N ILE A 114 2.68 -30.74 -10.75
CA ILE A 114 1.76 -29.89 -11.52
C ILE A 114 2.58 -29.13 -12.58
N PRO A 115 2.27 -29.32 -13.89
CA PRO A 115 3.04 -28.73 -14.98
C PRO A 115 2.68 -27.25 -15.19
N LEU A 116 3.25 -26.38 -14.36
CA LEU A 116 3.13 -24.93 -14.52
C LEU A 116 4.12 -24.44 -15.58
N LEU A 117 3.71 -23.47 -16.39
CA LEU A 117 4.51 -22.98 -17.52
C LEU A 117 5.66 -22.05 -17.10
N HIS A 118 5.59 -21.47 -15.90
CA HIS A 118 6.58 -20.50 -15.44
C HIS A 118 7.95 -21.12 -15.27
N ARG A 119 8.97 -20.27 -15.43
CA ARG A 119 10.36 -20.66 -15.26
C ARG A 119 11.05 -19.66 -14.34
N LEU A 120 11.73 -20.18 -13.33
CA LEU A 120 12.57 -19.37 -12.47
C LEU A 120 13.86 -19.04 -13.20
N THR A 121 14.27 -17.78 -13.16
CA THR A 121 15.56 -17.36 -13.71
C THR A 121 16.70 -17.87 -12.84
N THR A 122 17.92 -17.94 -13.38
CA THR A 122 19.11 -18.34 -12.61
C THR A 122 19.31 -17.46 -11.38
N ALA A 123 19.07 -16.16 -11.48
CA ALA A 123 19.15 -15.24 -10.35
C ALA A 123 18.09 -15.54 -9.28
N GLN A 124 16.84 -15.82 -9.69
CA GLN A 124 15.77 -16.18 -8.78
C GLN A 124 16.06 -17.48 -8.03
N LEU A 125 16.53 -18.52 -8.73
CA LEU A 125 16.93 -19.79 -8.11
C LEU A 125 18.10 -19.60 -7.15
N PHE A 126 19.15 -18.87 -7.57
CA PHE A 126 20.32 -18.60 -6.75
C PHE A 126 19.94 -17.92 -5.41
N HIS A 127 19.13 -16.86 -5.45
CA HIS A 127 18.72 -16.17 -4.23
C HIS A 127 17.73 -16.99 -3.39
N LEU A 128 16.87 -17.79 -4.02
CA LEU A 128 15.97 -18.71 -3.33
C LEU A 128 16.75 -19.76 -2.55
N ASP A 129 17.70 -20.45 -3.20
CA ASP A 129 18.52 -21.48 -2.58
C ASP A 129 19.36 -20.90 -1.43
N ARG A 130 19.97 -19.72 -1.64
CA ARG A 130 20.73 -19.03 -0.58
C ARG A 130 19.85 -18.70 0.62
N ALA A 131 18.66 -18.15 0.40
CA ALA A 131 17.76 -17.76 1.49
C ALA A 131 17.25 -18.99 2.26
N LEU A 132 16.90 -20.07 1.57
CA LEU A 132 16.45 -21.31 2.21
C LEU A 132 17.56 -21.99 3.00
N HIS A 133 18.77 -22.03 2.45
CA HIS A 133 19.93 -22.58 3.15
C HIS A 133 20.20 -21.83 4.48
N LEU A 134 20.14 -20.50 4.47
CA LEU A 134 20.30 -19.68 5.67
C LEU A 134 19.15 -19.89 6.66
N ALA A 135 17.91 -20.02 6.18
CA ALA A 135 16.76 -20.32 7.03
C ALA A 135 16.89 -21.71 7.69
N GLU A 136 17.38 -22.71 6.97
CA GLU A 136 17.64 -24.05 7.50
C GLU A 136 18.75 -24.05 8.55
N GLN A 137 19.81 -23.29 8.34
CA GLN A 137 20.87 -23.10 9.35
C GLN A 137 20.35 -22.41 10.62
N LEU A 138 19.43 -21.46 10.49
CA LEU A 138 18.87 -20.70 11.60
C LEU A 138 17.89 -21.52 12.46
N SER A 139 17.18 -22.49 11.87
CA SER A 139 16.10 -23.25 12.52
C SER A 139 16.53 -24.05 13.78
N PRO A 140 17.67 -24.77 13.79
CA PRO A 140 18.21 -25.39 15.00
C PRO A 140 18.66 -24.36 16.06
N LEU A 141 19.28 -23.27 15.62
CA LEU A 141 19.87 -22.26 16.51
C LEU A 141 18.80 -21.50 17.30
N GLN A 142 17.68 -21.14 16.68
CA GLN A 142 16.55 -20.51 17.38
C GLN A 142 15.90 -21.42 18.43
N ARG A 143 15.99 -22.75 18.27
CA ARG A 143 15.50 -23.70 19.28
C ARG A 143 16.43 -23.76 20.50
N LEU A 144 17.74 -23.59 20.29
CA LEU A 144 18.77 -23.61 21.34
C LEU A 144 18.87 -22.28 22.09
N SER A 145 18.73 -21.14 21.41
CA SER A 145 18.84 -19.80 22.02
C SER A 145 17.75 -19.49 23.07
N ARG A 146 16.70 -20.31 23.18
CA ARG A 146 15.69 -20.20 24.24
C ARG A 146 16.17 -20.72 25.60
N SER A 147 17.37 -21.29 25.66
CA SER A 147 18.03 -21.78 26.87
C SER A 147 19.47 -21.27 26.91
N ASN A 148 19.68 -20.08 27.50
CA ASN A 148 20.97 -19.44 27.81
C ASN A 148 22.08 -19.59 26.74
N ALA A 149 22.03 -18.77 25.68
CA ALA A 149 23.11 -18.67 24.70
C ALA A 149 24.27 -17.80 25.21
N SER A 150 25.48 -18.07 24.75
CA SER A 150 26.65 -17.23 24.98
C SER A 150 26.67 -16.01 24.04
N LEU A 151 27.31 -14.90 24.43
CA LEU A 151 27.41 -13.66 23.61
C LEU A 151 27.98 -13.91 22.20
N THR A 152 28.88 -14.88 22.05
CA THR A 152 29.47 -15.27 20.76
C THR A 152 28.48 -16.02 19.86
N GLU A 153 27.59 -16.82 20.44
CA GLU A 153 26.55 -17.54 19.69
C GLU A 153 25.44 -16.56 19.25
N GLU A 154 25.09 -15.59 20.09
CA GLU A 154 24.12 -14.54 19.74
C GLU A 154 24.61 -13.70 18.56
N ALA A 155 25.87 -13.28 18.55
CA ALA A 155 26.46 -12.53 17.43
C ALA A 155 26.45 -13.32 16.11
N GLY A 156 26.75 -14.62 16.15
CA GLY A 156 26.69 -15.49 14.97
C GLY A 156 25.26 -15.68 14.44
N VAL A 157 24.26 -15.77 15.34
CA VAL A 157 22.85 -15.85 14.96
C VAL A 157 22.38 -14.55 14.31
N GLU A 158 22.77 -13.40 14.84
CA GLU A 158 22.46 -12.08 14.26
C GLU A 158 23.04 -11.93 12.84
N GLU A 159 24.26 -12.43 12.61
CA GLU A 159 24.88 -12.43 11.29
C GLU A 159 24.09 -13.28 10.29
N ILE A 160 23.69 -14.51 10.67
CA ILE A 160 22.86 -15.39 9.83
C ILE A 160 21.51 -14.74 9.53
N VAL A 161 20.89 -14.07 10.51
CA VAL A 161 19.63 -13.35 10.32
C VAL A 161 19.79 -12.20 9.32
N ARG A 162 20.88 -11.42 9.42
CA ARG A 162 21.17 -10.33 8.49
C ARG A 162 21.42 -10.85 7.08
N ASP A 163 22.16 -11.95 6.95
CA ASP A 163 22.42 -12.61 5.67
C ASP A 163 21.12 -13.16 5.05
N LEU A 164 20.24 -13.73 5.87
CA LEU A 164 18.93 -14.21 5.44
C LEU A 164 18.07 -13.03 4.94
N ASP A 165 18.07 -11.91 5.66
CA ASP A 165 17.37 -10.68 5.27
C ASP A 165 17.91 -10.14 3.94
N ARG A 166 19.23 -10.12 3.74
CA ARG A 166 19.83 -9.74 2.46
C ARG A 166 19.43 -10.69 1.33
N ALA A 167 19.51 -12.01 1.55
CA ALA A 167 19.13 -13.00 0.54
C ALA A 167 17.64 -12.92 0.19
N CYS A 168 16.76 -12.74 1.18
CA CYS A 168 15.32 -12.56 1.00
C CYS A 168 15.01 -11.30 0.19
N LEU A 169 15.70 -10.18 0.48
CA LEU A 169 15.55 -8.93 -0.26
C LEU A 169 15.95 -9.09 -1.72
N LEU A 170 17.13 -9.67 -1.98
CA LEU A 170 17.62 -9.89 -3.33
C LEU A 170 16.74 -10.87 -4.12
N LEU A 171 16.21 -11.91 -3.48
CA LEU A 171 15.19 -12.77 -4.09
C LEU A 171 13.96 -11.96 -4.51
N CYS A 172 13.42 -11.13 -3.62
CA CYS A 172 12.23 -10.33 -3.91
C CYS A 172 12.48 -9.33 -5.06
N ILE A 173 13.67 -8.73 -5.12
CA ILE A 173 14.06 -7.84 -6.22
C ILE A 173 14.21 -8.64 -7.52
N ALA A 174 14.87 -9.81 -7.51
CA ALA A 174 15.00 -10.67 -8.69
C ALA A 174 13.66 -11.21 -9.22
N LEU A 175 12.66 -11.37 -8.35
CA LEU A 175 11.28 -11.71 -8.75
C LEU A 175 10.58 -10.55 -9.48
N LEU A 176 10.85 -9.31 -9.07
CA LEU A 176 10.31 -8.10 -9.73
C LEU A 176 11.05 -7.77 -11.02
N ASP A 177 12.37 -7.95 -11.01
CA ASP A 177 13.29 -7.67 -12.12
C ASP A 177 13.33 -8.84 -13.12
N HIS A 178 12.17 -9.14 -13.68
CA HIS A 178 12.02 -10.12 -14.74
C HIS A 178 11.29 -9.49 -15.92
N THR A 179 12.06 -9.18 -16.96
CA THR A 179 11.54 -8.63 -18.22
C THR A 179 10.98 -9.75 -19.10
N LEU A 180 9.71 -9.65 -19.47
CA LEU A 180 9.00 -10.63 -20.28
C LEU A 180 9.14 -10.24 -21.76
N GLN A 181 9.93 -11.01 -22.50
CA GLN A 181 10.16 -10.79 -23.93
C GLN A 181 9.22 -11.61 -24.82
N GLY A 182 8.71 -12.74 -24.31
CA GLY A 182 7.84 -13.67 -25.02
C GLY A 182 6.53 -13.90 -24.28
N ASP A 183 6.37 -15.10 -23.74
CA ASP A 183 5.14 -15.51 -23.07
C ASP A 183 5.06 -14.93 -21.65
N HIS A 184 3.91 -14.35 -21.29
CA HIS A 184 3.68 -13.81 -19.96
C HIS A 184 3.69 -14.92 -18.89
N PHE A 185 3.41 -16.16 -19.31
CA PHE A 185 3.41 -17.34 -18.46
C PHE A 185 4.80 -17.77 -18.00
N GLU A 186 5.88 -17.20 -18.53
CA GLU A 186 7.24 -17.46 -18.05
C GLU A 186 7.48 -16.90 -16.64
N SER A 187 6.70 -15.90 -16.20
CA SER A 187 6.87 -15.25 -14.91
C SER A 187 6.19 -16.01 -13.78
N VAL A 188 6.99 -16.53 -12.83
CA VAL A 188 6.47 -17.12 -11.58
C VAL A 188 5.57 -16.16 -10.80
N VAL A 189 5.84 -14.84 -10.88
CA VAL A 189 5.02 -13.82 -10.22
C VAL A 189 3.67 -13.69 -10.92
N LEU A 190 3.61 -13.74 -12.25
CA LEU A 190 2.34 -13.72 -12.97
C LEU A 190 1.53 -14.98 -12.74
N SER A 191 2.16 -16.17 -12.77
CA SER A 191 1.46 -17.41 -12.43
C SER A 191 0.97 -17.39 -10.98
N PHE A 192 1.74 -16.88 -10.03
CA PHE A 192 1.25 -16.66 -8.65
C PHE A 192 0.04 -15.73 -8.61
N LEU A 193 0.08 -14.58 -9.30
CA LEU A 193 -1.05 -13.66 -9.36
C LEU A 193 -2.27 -14.33 -9.99
N ALA A 194 -2.08 -15.20 -10.98
CA ALA A 194 -3.12 -16.02 -11.59
C ALA A 194 -3.77 -16.96 -10.57
N VAL A 195 -2.96 -17.73 -9.83
CA VAL A 195 -3.43 -18.62 -8.74
C VAL A 195 -4.16 -17.84 -7.65
N LEU A 196 -3.68 -16.65 -7.31
CA LEU A 196 -4.31 -15.77 -6.33
C LEU A 196 -5.71 -15.31 -6.76
N GLY A 197 -5.99 -15.31 -8.07
CA GLY A 197 -7.29 -15.02 -8.65
C GLY A 197 -8.30 -16.16 -8.59
N ILE A 198 -7.90 -17.38 -8.23
CA ILE A 198 -8.80 -18.53 -8.08
C ILE A 198 -9.67 -18.33 -6.83
N ASP A 199 -10.98 -18.55 -6.95
CA ASP A 199 -11.89 -18.61 -5.80
C ASP A 199 -11.78 -19.98 -5.12
N GLY A 200 -11.56 -19.98 -3.80
CA GLY A 200 -11.45 -21.19 -2.99
C GLY A 200 -12.80 -21.86 -2.68
N SER A 201 -13.91 -21.23 -3.05
CA SER A 201 -15.26 -21.77 -2.88
C SER A 201 -15.56 -22.84 -3.94
N SER A 202 -16.23 -23.93 -3.55
CA SER A 202 -16.52 -25.10 -4.40
C SER A 202 -17.13 -24.69 -5.75
N GLY A 203 -16.41 -24.94 -6.86
CA GLY A 203 -16.87 -24.59 -8.21
C GLY A 203 -15.83 -23.96 -9.15
N GLY A 204 -14.61 -23.67 -8.66
CA GLY A 204 -13.45 -23.34 -9.52
C GLY A 204 -13.65 -22.12 -10.41
N VAL A 205 -14.23 -21.05 -9.87
CA VAL A 205 -14.45 -19.80 -10.63
C VAL A 205 -13.36 -18.79 -10.29
N PHE A 206 -12.96 -17.95 -11.25
CA PHE A 206 -12.09 -16.81 -10.97
C PHE A 206 -12.83 -15.71 -10.21
N ARG A 207 -12.12 -15.08 -9.27
CA ARG A 207 -12.59 -13.95 -8.50
C ARG A 207 -12.94 -12.75 -9.37
N GLY A 208 -14.03 -12.07 -9.01
CA GLY A 208 -14.44 -10.84 -9.65
C GLY A 208 -13.50 -9.64 -9.41
N PRO A 209 -13.63 -8.56 -10.20
CA PRO A 209 -12.77 -7.39 -10.11
C PRO A 209 -12.74 -6.74 -8.71
N LEU A 210 -13.90 -6.69 -8.05
CA LEU A 210 -14.07 -6.09 -6.72
C LEU A 210 -13.29 -6.82 -5.64
N SER A 211 -13.30 -8.16 -5.67
CA SER A 211 -12.62 -8.97 -4.67
C SER A 211 -11.13 -9.08 -4.98
N TYR A 212 -10.72 -9.13 -6.25
CA TYR A 212 -9.33 -9.35 -6.67
C TYR A 212 -8.45 -8.09 -6.72
N SER A 213 -9.00 -6.93 -7.12
CA SER A 213 -8.22 -5.67 -7.20
C SER A 213 -7.54 -5.26 -5.88
N PRO A 214 -8.11 -5.49 -4.68
CA PRO A 214 -7.41 -5.26 -3.43
C PRO A 214 -6.09 -6.01 -3.32
N ASP A 215 -6.04 -7.28 -3.75
CA ASP A 215 -4.83 -8.11 -3.66
C ASP A 215 -3.70 -7.62 -4.54
N LEU A 216 -4.03 -7.21 -5.78
CA LEU A 216 -3.08 -6.52 -6.67
C LEU A 216 -2.52 -5.25 -6.02
N SER A 217 -3.35 -4.51 -5.28
CA SER A 217 -2.91 -3.30 -4.57
C SER A 217 -1.95 -3.62 -3.43
N LYS A 218 -2.17 -4.73 -2.71
CA LYS A 218 -1.23 -5.16 -1.66
C LYS A 218 0.10 -5.61 -2.26
N PHE A 219 0.06 -6.37 -3.36
CA PHE A 219 1.26 -6.78 -4.11
C PHE A 219 2.09 -5.56 -4.52
N VAL A 220 1.46 -4.59 -5.21
CA VAL A 220 2.11 -3.35 -5.65
C VAL A 220 2.71 -2.58 -4.47
N LYS A 221 1.98 -2.46 -3.36
CA LYS A 221 2.45 -1.72 -2.19
C LYS A 221 3.71 -2.33 -1.58
N MET A 222 3.75 -3.65 -1.44
CA MET A 222 4.92 -4.33 -0.89
C MET A 222 6.11 -4.31 -1.85
N ALA A 223 5.88 -4.39 -3.17
CA ALA A 223 6.94 -4.19 -4.17
C ALA A 223 7.60 -2.80 -4.03
N GLN A 224 6.81 -1.74 -3.84
CA GLN A 224 7.34 -0.40 -3.57
C GLN A 224 8.19 -0.35 -2.28
N MET A 225 7.73 -1.02 -1.21
CA MET A 225 8.48 -1.09 0.06
C MET A 225 9.80 -1.86 -0.10
N LEU A 226 9.83 -2.92 -0.90
CA LEU A 226 11.04 -3.68 -1.19
C LEU A 226 12.06 -2.87 -1.98
N VAL A 227 11.61 -2.13 -3.00
CA VAL A 227 12.49 -1.21 -3.75
C VAL A 227 13.07 -0.14 -2.83
N VAL A 228 12.24 0.44 -1.95
CA VAL A 228 12.73 1.36 -0.92
C VAL A 228 13.80 0.71 -0.05
N GLN A 229 13.54 -0.50 0.48
CA GLN A 229 14.52 -1.19 1.32
C GLN A 229 15.83 -1.47 0.59
N ARG A 230 15.77 -1.97 -0.66
CA ARG A 230 16.96 -2.24 -1.46
C ARG A 230 17.77 -0.98 -1.72
N SER A 231 17.09 0.14 -1.94
CA SER A 231 17.72 1.45 -2.16
C SER A 231 18.49 1.94 -0.93
N VAL A 232 17.90 1.79 0.27
CA VAL A 232 18.57 2.15 1.53
C VAL A 232 19.77 1.23 1.79
N VAL A 233 19.59 -0.09 1.65
CA VAL A 233 20.66 -1.07 1.87
C VAL A 233 21.82 -0.84 0.89
N ALA A 234 21.54 -0.52 -0.38
CA ALA A 234 22.58 -0.20 -1.36
C ALA A 234 23.46 0.98 -0.93
N ALA A 235 22.85 2.02 -0.33
CA ALA A 235 23.60 3.17 0.17
C ALA A 235 24.38 2.85 1.45
N GLU A 236 23.77 2.10 2.37
CA GLU A 236 24.42 1.65 3.61
C GLU A 236 25.62 0.72 3.34
N ASP A 237 25.54 -0.10 2.30
CA ASP A 237 26.62 -0.99 1.84
C ASP A 237 27.66 -0.27 0.96
N GLY A 238 27.46 1.02 0.65
CA GLY A 238 28.36 1.80 -0.21
C GLY A 238 28.34 1.42 -1.68
N GLU A 239 27.32 0.67 -2.14
CA GLU A 239 27.12 0.35 -3.56
C GLU A 239 26.73 1.61 -4.37
N VAL A 240 26.00 2.53 -3.72
CA VAL A 240 25.62 3.83 -4.27
C VAL A 240 25.82 4.92 -3.22
N GLU A 241 26.05 6.16 -3.67
CA GLU A 241 26.24 7.30 -2.75
C GLU A 241 24.93 7.70 -2.04
N HIS A 242 23.81 7.62 -2.73
CA HIS A 242 22.51 8.04 -2.23
C HIS A 242 21.41 7.02 -2.63
N PRO A 243 20.45 6.70 -1.74
CA PRO A 243 19.38 5.74 -2.04
C PRO A 243 18.60 6.03 -3.34
N SER A 244 18.46 7.31 -3.70
CA SER A 244 17.74 7.73 -4.92
C SER A 244 18.31 7.10 -6.20
N TYR A 245 19.63 6.91 -6.30
CA TYR A 245 20.25 6.33 -7.50
C TYR A 245 19.78 4.89 -7.74
N MET A 246 19.85 4.06 -6.71
CA MET A 246 19.38 2.67 -6.78
C MET A 246 17.85 2.61 -6.95
N LEU A 247 17.11 3.54 -6.33
CA LEU A 247 15.66 3.63 -6.45
C LEU A 247 15.25 3.93 -7.90
N ASP A 248 15.86 4.94 -8.53
CA ASP A 248 15.55 5.35 -9.89
C ASP A 248 15.94 4.25 -10.90
N GLU A 249 17.11 3.64 -10.73
CA GLU A 249 17.57 2.51 -11.54
C GLU A 249 16.55 1.36 -11.54
N MET A 250 16.17 0.87 -10.35
CA MET A 250 15.18 -0.19 -10.20
C MET A 250 13.80 0.22 -10.72
N ARG A 251 13.42 1.48 -10.48
CA ARG A 251 12.13 2.01 -10.91
C ARG A 251 12.02 1.97 -12.43
N GLU A 252 12.99 2.53 -13.14
CA GLU A 252 13.03 2.58 -14.60
C GLU A 252 13.08 1.17 -15.21
N ARG A 253 13.83 0.26 -14.58
CA ARG A 253 13.99 -1.11 -15.06
C ARG A 253 12.70 -1.91 -14.99
N PHE A 254 12.00 -1.90 -13.84
CA PHE A 254 10.89 -2.84 -13.64
C PHE A 254 9.62 -2.29 -13.00
N MET A 255 9.58 -1.05 -12.49
CA MET A 255 8.39 -0.51 -11.81
C MET A 255 7.51 0.40 -12.68
N VAL A 256 7.99 0.80 -13.86
CA VAL A 256 7.31 1.79 -14.70
C VAL A 256 6.50 1.14 -15.83
N ARG A 257 5.41 1.78 -16.26
CA ARG A 257 4.60 1.30 -17.39
C ARG A 257 5.44 1.14 -18.65
N GLY A 258 5.27 -0.01 -19.31
CA GLY A 258 6.00 -0.35 -20.53
C GLY A 258 7.26 -1.18 -20.28
N SER A 259 7.65 -1.41 -19.02
CA SER A 259 8.81 -2.23 -18.65
C SER A 259 8.67 -3.73 -19.00
N ARG A 260 7.45 -4.18 -19.38
CA ARG A 260 7.14 -5.59 -19.67
C ARG A 260 7.46 -6.53 -18.49
N THR A 261 7.26 -6.06 -17.27
CA THR A 261 7.47 -6.86 -16.06
C THR A 261 6.15 -7.29 -15.41
N ALA A 262 6.25 -8.22 -14.46
CA ALA A 262 5.11 -8.63 -13.65
C ALA A 262 4.48 -7.43 -12.89
N PHE A 263 5.29 -6.44 -12.50
CA PHE A 263 4.81 -5.25 -11.82
C PHE A 263 3.96 -4.34 -12.74
N ASP A 264 4.43 -4.06 -13.96
CA ASP A 264 3.66 -3.28 -14.95
C ASP A 264 2.34 -4.00 -15.25
N TRP A 265 2.39 -5.31 -15.47
CA TRP A 265 1.20 -6.11 -15.70
C TRP A 265 0.21 -6.04 -14.54
N ALA A 266 0.65 -6.20 -13.29
CA ALA A 266 -0.20 -6.09 -12.10
C ALA A 266 -0.83 -4.69 -11.99
N CYS A 267 -0.09 -3.64 -12.34
CA CYS A 267 -0.60 -2.26 -12.39
C CYS A 267 -1.66 -2.05 -13.48
N ARG A 268 -1.47 -2.63 -14.68
CA ARG A 268 -2.44 -2.58 -15.78
C ARG A 268 -3.71 -3.33 -15.40
N LEU A 269 -3.58 -4.54 -14.88
CA LEU A 269 -4.72 -5.35 -14.45
C LEU A 269 -5.51 -4.67 -13.33
N ARG A 270 -4.83 -4.07 -12.35
CA ARG A 270 -5.48 -3.28 -11.29
C ARG A 270 -6.24 -2.07 -11.86
N SER A 271 -5.66 -1.38 -12.83
CA SER A 271 -6.32 -0.24 -13.50
C SER A 271 -7.55 -0.69 -14.30
N TYR A 272 -7.44 -1.83 -14.99
CA TYR A 272 -8.55 -2.45 -15.71
C TYR A 272 -9.66 -2.88 -14.76
N ALA A 273 -9.32 -3.58 -13.66
CA ALA A 273 -10.28 -3.98 -12.64
C ALA A 273 -11.03 -2.77 -12.09
N LYS A 274 -10.33 -1.68 -11.76
CA LYS A 274 -10.97 -0.42 -11.32
C LYS A 274 -11.94 0.15 -12.37
N LYS A 275 -11.58 0.13 -13.65
CA LYS A 275 -12.45 0.56 -14.75
C LYS A 275 -13.70 -0.32 -14.88
N VAL A 276 -13.54 -1.63 -14.72
CA VAL A 276 -14.69 -2.57 -14.72
C VAL A 276 -15.59 -2.28 -13.53
N VAL A 277 -15.02 -2.08 -12.34
CA VAL A 277 -15.78 -1.75 -11.12
C VAL A 277 -16.54 -0.43 -11.27
N SER A 278 -15.92 0.62 -11.82
CA SER A 278 -16.57 1.91 -11.98
C SER A 278 -17.70 1.90 -13.01
N ASN A 279 -17.60 1.01 -14.02
CA ASN A 279 -18.53 0.98 -15.16
C ASN A 279 -19.56 -0.15 -15.05
N THR A 280 -19.46 -1.01 -14.04
CA THR A 280 -20.41 -2.12 -13.82
C THR A 280 -21.18 -1.82 -12.55
N THR A 281 -22.50 -1.74 -12.65
CA THR A 281 -23.38 -1.66 -11.47
C THR A 281 -23.05 -2.86 -10.58
N SER A 282 -22.50 -2.57 -9.40
CA SER A 282 -22.17 -3.63 -8.44
C SER A 282 -23.45 -4.37 -8.06
N LEU A 283 -23.37 -5.69 -7.86
CA LEU A 283 -24.44 -6.47 -7.24
C LEU A 283 -24.93 -5.72 -6.00
N GLY A 284 -26.25 -5.57 -5.87
CA GLY A 284 -26.88 -4.72 -4.87
C GLY A 284 -26.39 -5.07 -3.46
N TYR A 285 -25.43 -4.33 -2.95
CA TYR A 285 -24.95 -4.47 -1.58
C TYR A 285 -25.91 -3.86 -0.58
N ILE A 286 -26.87 -3.07 -1.05
CA ILE A 286 -27.85 -2.35 -0.23
C ILE A 286 -29.23 -2.92 -0.54
N ALA A 287 -29.87 -3.52 0.46
CA ALA A 287 -31.26 -3.94 0.40
C ALA A 287 -32.07 -3.16 1.45
N TRP A 288 -33.32 -2.88 1.13
CA TRP A 288 -34.29 -2.28 2.04
C TRP A 288 -35.32 -3.34 2.40
N SER A 289 -35.73 -3.41 3.67
CA SER A 289 -36.90 -4.22 4.04
C SER A 289 -38.17 -3.67 3.37
N GLU A 290 -39.19 -4.51 3.18
CA GLU A 290 -40.44 -4.12 2.53
C GLU A 290 -41.14 -2.94 3.24
N ASP A 291 -41.01 -2.88 4.57
CA ASP A 291 -41.52 -1.80 5.42
C ASP A 291 -40.61 -0.57 5.48
N GLY A 292 -39.44 -0.61 4.83
CA GLY A 292 -38.43 0.45 4.83
C GLY A 292 -37.78 0.74 6.19
N SER A 293 -37.99 -0.11 7.20
CA SER A 293 -37.47 0.10 8.56
C SER A 293 -36.01 -0.33 8.72
N LEU A 294 -35.53 -1.22 7.85
CA LEU A 294 -34.19 -1.80 7.88
C LEU A 294 -33.47 -1.57 6.55
N VAL A 295 -32.19 -1.22 6.65
CA VAL A 295 -31.24 -1.20 5.53
C VAL A 295 -30.16 -2.25 5.78
N THR A 296 -29.89 -3.09 4.80
CA THR A 296 -28.85 -4.12 4.89
C THR A 296 -27.73 -3.77 3.93
N TYR A 297 -26.52 -3.58 4.47
CA TYR A 297 -25.30 -3.45 3.69
C TYR A 297 -24.44 -4.71 3.82
N LYS A 298 -24.30 -5.49 2.74
CA LYS A 298 -23.67 -6.83 2.77
C LYS A 298 -24.34 -7.72 3.84
N ASP A 299 -23.58 -8.18 4.83
CA ASP A 299 -24.06 -9.05 5.92
C ASP A 299 -24.47 -8.25 7.17
N THR A 300 -24.53 -6.93 7.09
CA THR A 300 -24.83 -6.05 8.23
C THR A 300 -26.13 -5.29 8.02
N GLY A 301 -27.13 -5.59 8.85
CA GLY A 301 -28.40 -4.86 8.90
C GLY A 301 -28.37 -3.72 9.91
N PHE A 302 -29.00 -2.60 9.58
CA PHE A 302 -29.21 -1.46 10.46
C PHE A 302 -30.66 -1.03 10.39
N SER A 303 -31.25 -0.65 11.52
CA SER A 303 -32.52 0.09 11.47
C SER A 303 -32.30 1.47 10.87
N MET A 304 -33.34 2.03 10.28
CA MET A 304 -33.29 3.39 9.75
C MET A 304 -33.04 4.44 10.83
N ASP A 305 -33.45 4.18 12.06
CA ASP A 305 -33.09 5.04 13.19
C ASP A 305 -31.61 4.94 13.54
N ALA A 306 -31.02 3.74 13.50
CA ALA A 306 -29.59 3.56 13.70
C ALA A 306 -28.79 4.23 12.56
N LEU A 307 -29.24 4.12 11.31
CA LEU A 307 -28.61 4.79 10.17
C LEU A 307 -28.68 6.31 10.31
N ARG A 308 -29.86 6.87 10.61
CA ARG A 308 -30.03 8.32 10.83
C ARG A 308 -29.16 8.83 11.96
N LYS A 309 -29.13 8.11 13.09
CA LYS A 309 -28.25 8.44 14.23
C LYS A 309 -26.78 8.35 13.83
N PHE A 310 -26.38 7.32 13.10
CA PHE A 310 -25.01 7.16 12.61
C PHE A 310 -24.60 8.35 11.73
N ILE A 311 -25.41 8.72 10.75
CA ILE A 311 -25.15 9.87 9.88
C ILE A 311 -25.07 11.16 10.70
N ALA A 312 -26.02 11.40 11.62
CA ALA A 312 -26.01 12.57 12.49
C ALA A 312 -24.72 12.65 13.34
N VAL A 313 -24.24 11.51 13.86
CA VAL A 313 -22.96 11.45 14.60
C VAL A 313 -21.78 11.73 13.69
N GLN A 314 -21.75 11.20 12.46
CA GLN A 314 -20.66 11.50 11.51
C GLN A 314 -20.64 12.99 11.14
N VAL A 315 -21.82 13.59 10.89
CA VAL A 315 -21.94 15.03 10.61
C VAL A 315 -21.45 15.84 11.81
N LYS A 316 -21.85 15.49 13.03
CA LYS A 316 -21.39 16.17 14.25
C LYS A 316 -19.87 16.09 14.41
N LYS A 317 -19.27 14.90 14.19
CA LYS A 317 -17.81 14.73 14.25
C LYS A 317 -17.09 15.55 13.19
N ALA A 318 -17.59 15.53 11.95
CA ALA A 318 -17.02 16.33 10.86
C ALA A 318 -17.12 17.83 11.14
N GLN A 319 -18.22 18.28 11.77
CA GLN A 319 -18.36 19.66 12.22
C GLN A 319 -17.35 20.00 13.32
N GLN A 320 -17.15 19.13 14.31
CA GLN A 320 -16.13 19.32 15.36
C GLN A 320 -14.71 19.38 14.78
N GLU A 321 -14.35 18.45 13.88
CA GLU A 321 -13.05 18.49 13.20
C GLU A 321 -12.88 19.78 12.37
N LEU A 322 -13.95 20.25 11.73
CA LEU A 322 -13.93 21.53 11.03
C LEU A 322 -13.76 22.71 12.00
N GLU A 323 -14.43 22.70 13.14
CA GLU A 323 -14.31 23.74 14.17
C GLU A 323 -12.88 23.81 14.72
N ASP A 324 -12.26 22.66 14.98
CA ASP A 324 -10.85 22.55 15.38
C ASP A 324 -9.92 23.12 14.29
N LEU A 325 -10.16 22.80 13.02
CA LEU A 325 -9.39 23.33 11.88
C LEU A 325 -9.56 24.85 11.72
N LEU A 326 -10.72 25.39 12.08
CA LEU A 326 -11.01 26.83 12.07
C LEU A 326 -10.56 27.54 13.35
N LEU A 327 -9.96 26.81 14.29
CA LEU A 327 -9.47 27.33 15.58
C LEU A 327 -10.57 28.07 16.35
N LEU A 328 -11.77 27.48 16.43
CA LEU A 328 -12.86 27.99 17.25
C LEU A 328 -12.64 27.64 18.72
N HIS A 329 -12.82 28.62 19.60
CA HIS A 329 -12.81 28.35 21.04
C HIS A 329 -14.11 27.64 21.45
N PRO A 330 -14.13 26.79 22.49
CA PRO A 330 -15.36 26.13 22.96
C PRO A 330 -16.51 27.08 23.35
N GLU A 331 -16.19 28.34 23.61
CA GLU A 331 -17.15 29.41 23.96
C GLU A 331 -17.63 30.22 22.75
N GLU A 332 -17.04 29.99 21.58
CA GLU A 332 -17.36 30.70 20.35
C GLU A 332 -18.35 29.89 19.52
N ALA A 333 -19.46 30.50 19.14
CA ALA A 333 -20.36 29.90 18.17
C ALA A 333 -19.79 30.07 16.76
N ARG A 334 -19.76 28.99 15.98
CA ARG A 334 -19.25 29.00 14.61
C ARG A 334 -19.91 30.06 13.74
N ASP A 335 -21.22 30.21 13.84
CA ASP A 335 -21.99 31.11 12.99
C ASP A 335 -21.75 32.60 13.30
N ASP A 336 -21.20 32.91 14.49
CA ASP A 336 -20.83 34.28 14.89
C ASP A 336 -19.41 34.66 14.43
N ILE A 337 -18.56 33.65 14.22
CA ILE A 337 -17.12 33.83 14.02
C ILE A 337 -16.67 33.51 12.61
N VAL A 338 -17.23 32.46 12.01
CA VAL A 338 -16.85 31.99 10.67
C VAL A 338 -17.72 32.71 9.65
N PRO A 339 -17.13 33.49 8.74
CA PRO A 339 -17.89 34.20 7.73
C PRO A 339 -18.66 33.20 6.84
N PRO A 340 -19.94 33.49 6.52
CA PRO A 340 -20.73 32.60 5.68
C PRO A 340 -20.16 32.58 4.26
N VAL A 341 -19.73 31.40 3.81
CA VAL A 341 -19.24 31.21 2.43
C VAL A 341 -20.35 30.63 1.56
N TYR A 342 -20.93 31.46 0.70
CA TYR A 342 -21.95 31.03 -0.27
C TYR A 342 -21.31 30.45 -1.53
N LEU A 343 -20.78 29.22 -1.43
CA LEU A 343 -20.05 28.55 -2.52
C LEU A 343 -20.79 28.58 -3.88
N TYR A 344 -22.12 28.52 -3.88
CA TYR A 344 -22.94 28.56 -5.10
C TYR A 344 -22.95 29.92 -5.83
N ARG A 345 -22.53 31.00 -5.17
CA ARG A 345 -22.42 32.34 -5.73
C ARG A 345 -20.99 32.68 -6.17
N LEU A 346 -20.02 31.86 -5.82
CA LEU A 346 -18.63 32.06 -6.24
C LEU A 346 -18.50 31.76 -7.73
N GLN A 347 -17.83 32.68 -8.44
CA GLN A 347 -17.56 32.57 -9.85
C GLN A 347 -16.06 32.46 -10.09
N ASP A 348 -15.66 31.74 -11.13
CA ASP A 348 -14.27 31.69 -11.60
C ASP A 348 -14.23 31.98 -13.11
N ASN A 349 -13.10 32.47 -13.58
CA ASN A 349 -12.80 32.64 -14.99
C ASN A 349 -11.79 31.59 -15.45
N HIS A 350 -12.29 30.42 -15.84
CA HIS A 350 -11.50 29.30 -16.34
C HIS A 350 -10.71 29.60 -17.63
N SER A 351 -11.05 30.71 -18.32
CA SER A 351 -10.32 31.15 -19.52
C SER A 351 -9.10 32.03 -19.17
N ASN A 352 -8.93 32.44 -17.91
CA ASN A 352 -7.79 33.23 -17.47
C ASN A 352 -6.57 32.35 -17.19
N GLY A 353 -5.60 32.38 -18.11
CA GLY A 353 -4.35 31.63 -18.01
C GLY A 353 -3.24 32.30 -17.19
N GLN A 354 -3.50 33.43 -16.53
CA GLN A 354 -2.48 34.14 -15.76
C GLN A 354 -1.94 33.26 -14.61
N LYS A 355 -0.62 33.12 -14.54
CA LYS A 355 0.04 32.35 -13.48
C LYS A 355 -0.34 32.92 -12.10
N GLY A 356 -0.95 32.08 -11.26
CA GLY A 356 -1.41 32.47 -9.92
C GLY A 356 -2.82 33.07 -9.88
N TRP A 357 -3.60 32.99 -10.96
CA TRP A 357 -5.04 33.26 -10.94
C TRP A 357 -5.79 32.22 -10.08
N ASN A 358 -6.80 32.69 -9.34
CA ASN A 358 -7.78 31.86 -8.64
C ASN A 358 -9.07 32.67 -8.45
N PHE A 359 -10.15 32.00 -8.04
CA PHE A 359 -11.45 32.63 -7.81
C PHE A 359 -11.44 33.74 -6.74
N LEU A 360 -10.45 33.78 -5.83
CA LEU A 360 -10.34 34.86 -4.83
C LEU A 360 -9.98 36.21 -5.47
N LYS A 361 -9.43 36.19 -6.68
CA LYS A 361 -9.08 37.39 -7.48
C LYS A 361 -10.17 37.81 -8.45
N ASP A 362 -11.27 37.05 -8.53
CA ASP A 362 -12.38 37.38 -9.41
C ASP A 362 -13.22 38.50 -8.78
N GLN A 363 -13.31 39.64 -9.47
CA GLN A 363 -14.04 40.81 -9.00
C GLN A 363 -15.52 40.52 -8.71
N ARG A 364 -16.10 39.49 -9.34
CA ARG A 364 -17.48 39.07 -9.13
C ARG A 364 -17.71 38.42 -7.75
N ASN A 365 -16.64 38.05 -7.05
CA ASN A 365 -16.68 37.50 -5.70
C ASN A 365 -16.32 38.55 -4.63
N ALA A 366 -16.02 39.79 -5.03
CA ALA A 366 -15.48 40.80 -4.12
C ALA A 366 -16.44 41.16 -2.99
N ASP A 367 -17.75 41.09 -3.21
CA ASP A 367 -18.81 41.30 -2.23
C ASP A 367 -18.85 40.21 -1.15
N GLN A 368 -18.56 38.97 -1.52
CA GLN A 368 -18.58 37.81 -0.61
C GLN A 368 -17.27 37.59 0.14
N LEU A 369 -16.17 38.19 -0.33
CA LEU A 369 -14.83 37.99 0.22
C LEU A 369 -14.28 39.23 0.95
N GLN A 370 -15.14 40.22 1.25
CA GLN A 370 -14.75 41.53 1.82
C GLN A 370 -13.98 41.45 3.14
N GLU A 371 -14.19 40.39 3.93
CA GLU A 371 -13.48 40.18 5.22
C GLU A 371 -12.09 39.53 5.06
N GLY A 372 -11.54 39.51 3.84
CA GLY A 372 -10.22 38.96 3.56
C GLY A 372 -10.27 37.44 3.39
N GLY A 373 -10.97 36.97 2.36
CA GLY A 373 -11.15 35.54 2.07
C GLY A 373 -9.85 34.72 1.93
N ASP A 374 -8.72 35.37 1.67
CA ASP A 374 -7.38 34.76 1.61
C ASP A 374 -6.60 34.81 2.93
N ARG A 375 -7.00 35.68 3.87
CA ARG A 375 -6.26 35.95 5.11
C ARG A 375 -7.02 35.68 6.38
N TRP A 376 -8.32 35.45 6.33
CA TRP A 376 -9.15 35.24 7.53
C TRP A 376 -8.58 34.17 8.47
N LEU A 377 -8.31 32.96 7.94
CA LEU A 377 -7.74 31.87 8.75
C LEU A 377 -6.32 32.18 9.22
N LEU A 378 -5.52 32.86 8.40
CA LEU A 378 -4.16 33.25 8.76
C LEU A 378 -4.16 34.28 9.90
N ASN A 379 -5.01 35.29 9.83
CA ASN A 379 -5.19 36.29 10.89
C ASN A 379 -5.62 35.61 12.19
N ARG A 380 -6.53 34.64 12.10
CA ARG A 380 -7.01 33.86 13.24
C ARG A 380 -5.93 32.99 13.88
N VAL A 381 -5.03 32.40 13.08
CA VAL A 381 -3.84 31.69 13.58
C VAL A 381 -2.91 32.66 14.32
N LEU A 382 -2.70 33.87 13.78
CA LEU A 382 -1.84 34.88 14.38
C LEU A 382 -2.43 35.41 15.71
N GLU A 383 -3.74 35.68 15.74
CA GLU A 383 -4.47 36.12 16.94
C GLU A 383 -4.46 35.05 18.03
N ASN A 384 -4.74 33.79 17.68
CA ASN A 384 -4.68 32.69 18.65
C ASN A 384 -3.26 32.43 19.19
N ARG A 385 -2.21 32.60 18.37
CA ARG A 385 -0.82 32.54 18.86
C ARG A 385 -0.49 33.66 19.83
N LEU A 386 -0.94 34.88 19.55
CA LEU A 386 -0.77 36.03 20.44
C LEU A 386 -1.51 35.81 21.78
N ARG A 387 -2.73 35.27 21.73
CA ARG A 387 -3.53 34.94 22.91
C ARG A 387 -2.91 33.83 23.77
N ASN A 388 -2.32 32.81 23.15
CA ASN A 388 -1.60 31.75 23.86
C ASN A 388 -0.28 32.24 24.49
N ASN A 389 0.46 33.15 23.84
CA ASN A 389 1.67 33.74 24.42
C ASN A 389 1.35 34.68 25.60
N GLN A 390 0.29 35.48 25.51
CA GLN A 390 -0.15 36.31 26.65
C GLN A 390 -0.60 35.47 27.86
N SER A 391 -1.14 34.27 27.62
CA SER A 391 -1.54 33.36 28.70
C SER A 391 -0.35 32.69 29.40
N ILE A 392 0.81 32.56 28.73
CA ILE A 392 2.06 32.09 29.34
C ILE A 392 2.70 33.20 30.18
N ASP A 393 2.74 34.45 29.67
CA ASP A 393 3.25 35.60 30.40
C ASP A 393 2.44 35.93 31.67
N MET A 394 1.13 35.67 31.66
CA MET A 394 0.27 35.81 32.83
C MET A 394 0.51 34.74 33.91
N ILE A 395 0.88 33.51 33.52
CA ILE A 395 1.20 32.43 34.47
C ILE A 395 2.56 32.69 35.14
N ASP A 396 3.54 33.22 34.41
CA ASP A 396 4.85 33.59 34.97
C ASP A 396 4.76 34.81 35.92
N SER A 397 3.79 35.71 35.73
CA SER A 397 3.53 36.85 36.62
C SER A 397 2.85 36.50 37.96
N TYR A 398 2.28 35.30 38.08
CA TYR A 398 1.61 34.81 39.30
C TYR A 398 2.46 33.82 40.11
N ILE A 399 3.64 33.43 39.59
CA ILE A 399 4.61 32.53 40.26
C ILE A 399 5.88 33.30 40.70
N GLY A 400 5.93 34.63 40.51
CA GLY A 400 7.01 35.50 40.98
C GLY A 400 6.86 35.97 42.42
#